data_AF-A0A2K3LYR2-F1
#
_entry.id   AF-A0A2K3LYR2-F1
#
_cell.length_a   1.000
_cell.length_b   1.000
_cell.length_c   1.000
_cell.angle_alpha   90.00
_cell.angle_beta   90.00
_cell.angle_gamma   90.00
#
_symmetry.space_group_name_H-M   'P 1'
#
loop_
_entity.id
_entity.type
_entity.pdbx_description
1 polymer ?
#
loop_
_entity_poly.entity_id
_entity_poly.type
_entity_poly.pdbx_seq_one_letter_code
_entity_poly.pdbx_strand_id
1 'polypeptide(L)'
;MLEVGNGGMTTEEYRAHFSIWALAKAPLLVGCDIQAMDNTTYELITNSEVIAVNQDKLGVQGKKVKSNNDLEVWAGPLSKNKLAVVLWNRSSSNATVTASWSDIGLEPNTIVDARDLWEHSTQSLVSGEISAELDSHA
;
A
#
# COMPACT_ATOMS: atom_id res chain seq x y z
N MET A 1 -7.33 15.71 -2.58
CA MET A 1 -5.93 16.09 -2.34
C MET A 1 -5.41 15.20 -1.22
N LEU A 2 -4.10 15.14 -1.01
CA LEU A 2 -3.51 14.38 0.10
C LEU A 2 -3.59 15.21 1.38
N GLU A 3 -4.05 14.61 2.47
CA GLU A 3 -4.12 15.25 3.80
C GLU A 3 -2.88 14.95 4.67
N VAL A 4 -1.90 14.21 4.12
CA VAL A 4 -0.68 13.81 4.83
C VAL A 4 0.03 15.01 5.43
N GLY A 5 0.15 15.05 6.76
CA GLY A 5 0.80 16.13 7.50
C GLY A 5 -0.13 17.21 8.07
N ASN A 6 -1.45 17.13 7.88
CA ASN A 6 -2.40 18.12 8.40
C ASN A 6 -2.86 17.90 9.86
N GLY A 7 -2.22 16.97 10.59
CA GLY A 7 -2.46 16.68 12.01
C GLY A 7 -3.78 15.98 12.38
N GLY A 8 -4.70 15.73 11.43
CA GLY A 8 -6.00 15.11 11.69
C GLY A 8 -6.04 13.58 11.74
N MET A 9 -4.92 12.93 11.44
CA MET A 9 -4.77 11.48 11.37
C MET A 9 -3.44 11.03 11.97
N THR A 10 -3.35 9.76 12.38
CA THR A 10 -2.12 9.12 12.82
C THR A 10 -1.16 8.88 11.65
N THR A 11 0.10 8.56 11.96
CA THR A 11 1.10 8.19 10.94
C THR A 11 0.65 6.99 10.11
N GLU A 12 0.06 5.97 10.75
CA GLU A 12 -0.43 4.77 10.06
C GLU A 12 -1.61 5.09 9.14
N GLU A 13 -2.56 5.90 9.61
CA GLU A 13 -3.66 6.38 8.77
C GLU A 13 -3.16 7.18 7.54
N TYR A 14 -2.13 8.02 7.71
CA TYR A 14 -1.50 8.70 6.59
C TYR A 14 -0.77 7.76 5.63
N ARG A 15 -0.08 6.74 6.16
CA ARG A 15 0.59 5.70 5.36
C ARG A 15 -0.43 4.93 4.52
N ALA A 16 -1.55 4.50 5.13
CA ALA A 16 -2.64 3.83 4.44
C ALA A 16 -3.28 4.74 3.38
N HIS A 17 -3.56 6.00 3.74
CA HIS A 17 -4.08 7.02 2.83
C HIS A 17 -3.19 7.19 1.59
N PHE A 18 -1.88 7.40 1.77
CA PHE A 18 -0.95 7.57 0.67
C PHE A 18 -0.81 6.30 -0.17
N SER A 19 -0.76 5.12 0.47
CA SER A 19 -0.67 3.82 -0.21
C SER A 19 -1.88 3.55 -1.11
N ILE A 20 -3.09 3.80 -0.61
CA ILE A 20 -4.32 3.63 -1.38
C ILE A 20 -4.41 4.64 -2.53
N TRP A 21 -4.07 5.92 -2.30
CA TRP A 21 -4.00 6.92 -3.37
C TRP A 21 -3.01 6.52 -4.47
N ALA A 22 -1.84 6.02 -4.08
CA ALA A 22 -0.82 5.57 -5.01
C ALA A 22 -1.30 4.38 -5.84
N LEU A 23 -1.83 3.35 -5.19
CA LEU A 23 -2.35 2.15 -5.86
C LEU A 23 -3.52 2.47 -6.79
N ALA A 24 -4.42 3.36 -6.37
CA ALA A 24 -5.60 3.77 -7.13
C ALA A 24 -5.28 4.69 -8.32
N LYS A 25 -4.01 5.02 -8.57
CA LYS A 25 -3.56 5.99 -9.59
C LYS A 25 -4.24 7.35 -9.43
N ALA A 26 -4.55 7.73 -8.20
CA ALA A 26 -5.11 9.04 -7.91
C ALA A 26 -4.05 10.13 -8.12
N PRO A 27 -4.45 11.37 -8.45
CA PRO A 27 -3.54 12.50 -8.43
C PRO A 27 -2.93 12.71 -7.02
N LEU A 28 -1.60 12.67 -6.93
CA LEU A 28 -0.85 12.90 -5.68
C LEU A 28 -0.57 14.39 -5.47
N LEU A 29 -1.63 15.15 -5.20
CA LEU A 29 -1.53 16.59 -4.92
C LEU A 29 -1.36 16.81 -3.41
N VAL A 30 -0.16 17.23 -2.99
CA VAL A 30 0.17 17.55 -1.60
C VAL A 30 -0.69 18.71 -1.10
N GLY A 31 -1.39 18.50 0.02
CA GLY A 31 -2.31 19.48 0.61
C GLY A 31 -1.84 20.09 1.94
N CYS A 32 -0.65 19.74 2.44
CA CYS A 32 -0.08 20.26 3.69
C CYS A 32 0.90 21.42 3.47
N ASP A 33 1.28 22.08 4.55
CA ASP A 33 2.30 23.14 4.52
C ASP A 33 3.71 22.55 4.34
N ILE A 34 4.23 22.62 3.12
CA ILE A 34 5.55 22.09 2.79
C ILE A 34 6.72 22.86 3.42
N GLN A 35 6.48 24.08 3.92
CA GLN A 35 7.52 24.89 4.57
C GLN A 35 7.73 24.46 6.03
N ALA A 36 6.75 23.78 6.61
CA ALA A 36 6.71 23.41 8.02
C ALA A 36 6.45 21.91 8.25
N MET A 37 6.62 21.06 7.24
CA MET A 37 6.41 19.61 7.37
C MET A 37 7.45 18.98 8.31
N ASP A 38 7.01 18.00 9.10
CA ASP A 38 7.91 17.20 9.92
C ASP A 38 8.59 16.08 9.12
N ASN A 39 9.57 15.42 9.74
CA ASN A 39 10.33 14.36 9.08
C ASN A 39 9.45 13.16 8.71
N THR A 40 8.48 12.82 9.56
CA THR A 40 7.51 11.73 9.30
C THR A 40 6.69 12.02 8.04
N THR A 41 6.12 13.21 7.91
CA THR A 41 5.36 13.65 6.73
C THR A 41 6.25 13.63 5.49
N TYR A 42 7.48 14.15 5.60
CA TYR A 42 8.45 14.14 4.51
C TYR A 42 8.75 12.72 4.03
N GLU A 43 9.06 11.80 4.94
CA GLU A 43 9.34 10.39 4.62
C GLU A 43 8.15 9.72 3.93
N LEU A 44 6.92 9.97 4.40
CA LEU A 44 5.71 9.41 3.79
C LEU A 44 5.52 9.88 2.34
N ILE A 45 5.54 11.19 2.11
CA ILE A 45 5.20 11.74 0.78
C ILE A 45 6.36 11.69 -0.22
N THR A 46 7.58 11.41 0.22
CA THR A 46 8.77 11.30 -0.65
C THR A 46 9.20 9.86 -0.92
N ASN A 47 8.47 8.87 -0.42
CA ASN A 47 8.76 7.45 -0.70
C ASN A 47 8.70 7.16 -2.21
N SER A 48 9.88 7.03 -2.81
CA SER A 48 10.02 6.86 -4.25
C SER A 48 9.46 5.54 -4.78
N GLU A 49 9.41 4.48 -3.96
CA GLU A 49 8.87 3.17 -4.38
C GLU A 49 7.34 3.21 -4.44
N VAL A 50 6.69 3.85 -3.47
CA VAL A 50 5.24 4.07 -3.47
C VAL A 50 4.82 5.03 -4.60
N ILE A 51 5.59 6.11 -4.82
CA ILE A 51 5.37 7.01 -5.97
C ILE A 51 5.54 6.25 -7.29
N ALA A 52 6.53 5.36 -7.40
CA ALA A 52 6.74 4.56 -8.60
C ALA A 52 5.57 3.61 -8.88
N VAL A 53 4.86 3.12 -7.84
CA VAL A 53 3.57 2.44 -8.03
C VAL A 53 2.60 3.41 -8.70
N ASN A 54 2.33 4.59 -8.13
CA ASN A 54 1.39 5.56 -8.70
C ASN A 54 1.72 5.95 -10.15
N GLN A 55 3.00 6.14 -10.46
CA GLN A 55 3.52 6.58 -11.76
C GLN A 55 3.85 5.42 -12.71
N ASP A 56 3.45 4.18 -12.38
CA ASP A 56 3.72 3.04 -13.23
C ASP A 56 3.12 3.23 -14.63
N LYS A 57 3.93 2.94 -15.66
CA LYS A 57 3.59 3.19 -17.07
C LYS A 57 2.38 2.43 -17.58
N LEU A 58 1.98 1.34 -16.91
CA LEU A 58 0.78 0.60 -17.26
C LEU A 58 -0.48 1.42 -16.97
N GLY A 59 -0.43 2.33 -15.98
CA GLY A 59 -1.51 3.28 -15.69
C GLY A 59 -2.81 2.62 -15.22
N VAL A 60 -2.78 1.35 -14.81
CA VAL A 60 -3.98 0.62 -14.39
C VAL A 60 -4.25 0.87 -12.91
N GLN A 61 -5.45 1.36 -12.62
CA GLN A 61 -5.97 1.55 -11.27
C GLN A 61 -6.07 0.21 -10.52
N GLY A 62 -5.44 0.13 -9.35
CA GLY A 62 -5.67 -0.97 -8.42
C GLY A 62 -7.04 -0.88 -7.76
N LYS A 63 -7.55 -2.02 -7.30
CA LYS A 63 -8.89 -2.17 -6.75
C LYS A 63 -8.87 -3.06 -5.51
N LYS A 64 -9.92 -2.94 -4.70
CA LYS A 64 -10.19 -3.90 -3.63
C LYS A 64 -10.48 -5.26 -4.26
N VAL A 65 -9.75 -6.29 -3.82
CA VAL A 65 -9.93 -7.67 -4.29
C VAL A 65 -10.49 -8.59 -3.21
N LYS A 66 -10.32 -8.22 -1.93
CA LYS A 66 -10.86 -8.94 -0.77
C LYS A 66 -11.28 -7.96 0.31
N SER A 67 -12.38 -8.29 0.98
CA SER A 67 -12.87 -7.56 2.15
C SER A 67 -13.46 -8.58 3.12
N ASN A 68 -12.92 -8.65 4.32
CA ASN A 68 -13.47 -9.45 5.41
C ASN A 68 -13.62 -8.54 6.64
N ASN A 69 -14.85 -8.11 6.91
CA ASN A 69 -15.14 -7.03 7.85
C ASN A 69 -14.27 -5.80 7.53
N ASP A 70 -13.44 -5.38 8.50
CA ASP A 70 -12.55 -4.22 8.38
C ASP A 70 -11.16 -4.57 7.81
N LEU A 71 -10.92 -5.83 7.41
CA LEU A 71 -9.64 -6.25 6.83
C LEU A 71 -9.77 -6.33 5.31
N GLU A 72 -8.93 -5.57 4.61
CA GLU A 72 -9.02 -5.40 3.17
C GLU A 72 -7.71 -5.78 2.47
N VAL A 73 -7.83 -6.33 1.27
CA VAL A 73 -6.72 -6.48 0.33
C VAL A 73 -7.07 -5.71 -0.94
N TRP A 74 -6.15 -4.85 -1.34
CA TRP A 74 -6.20 -4.15 -2.62
C TRP A 74 -5.04 -4.59 -3.49
N ALA A 75 -5.28 -4.73 -4.79
CA ALA A 75 -4.25 -5.12 -5.73
C ALA A 75 -4.44 -4.50 -7.11
N GLY A 76 -3.35 -4.36 -7.86
CA GLY A 76 -3.37 -3.87 -9.23
C GLY A 76 -2.09 -4.23 -10.00
N PRO A 77 -2.20 -4.58 -11.29
CA PRO A 77 -1.03 -4.92 -12.09
C PRO A 77 -0.16 -3.68 -12.32
N LEU A 78 1.14 -3.91 -12.44
CA LEU A 78 2.14 -2.93 -12.83
C LEU A 78 2.84 -3.38 -14.12
N SER A 79 3.59 -2.48 -14.73
CA SER A 79 4.46 -2.79 -15.85
C SER A 79 5.47 -3.91 -15.51
N LYS A 80 5.94 -4.61 -16.56
CA LYS A 80 6.88 -5.74 -16.44
C LYS A 80 6.33 -6.93 -15.64
N ASN A 81 5.04 -7.21 -15.75
CA ASN A 81 4.35 -8.33 -15.09
C ASN A 81 4.53 -8.33 -13.56
N LYS A 82 4.66 -7.14 -12.96
CA LYS A 82 4.67 -6.96 -11.51
C LYS A 82 3.26 -6.71 -11.00
N LEU A 83 3.09 -6.82 -9.69
CA LEU A 83 1.82 -6.62 -9.01
C LEU A 83 2.06 -5.74 -7.78
N ALA A 84 1.21 -4.75 -7.57
CA ALA A 84 1.16 -4.00 -6.31
C ALA A 84 0.03 -4.58 -5.45
N VAL A 85 0.31 -4.76 -4.15
CA VAL A 85 -0.65 -5.26 -3.16
C VAL A 85 -0.58 -4.33 -1.95
N VAL A 86 -1.74 -3.97 -1.41
CA VAL A 86 -1.89 -3.28 -0.13
C VAL A 86 -2.74 -4.17 0.77
N LEU A 87 -2.19 -4.52 1.92
CA LEU A 87 -2.91 -5.12 3.04
C LEU A 87 -3.34 -3.96 3.95
N TRP A 88 -4.62 -3.86 4.28
CA TRP A 88 -5.13 -2.72 5.05
C TRP A 88 -6.05 -3.19 6.17
N ASN A 89 -5.69 -2.86 7.41
CA ASN A 89 -6.48 -3.08 8.61
C ASN A 89 -7.26 -1.80 8.96
N ARG A 90 -8.54 -1.74 8.61
CA ARG A 90 -9.42 -0.60 8.95
C ARG A 90 -10.03 -0.70 10.34
N SER A 91 -9.69 -1.74 11.11
CA SER A 91 -10.25 -1.97 12.44
C SER A 91 -9.53 -1.14 13.52
N SER A 92 -10.15 -1.04 14.69
CA SER A 92 -9.62 -0.30 15.84
C SER A 92 -8.58 -1.07 16.67
N SER A 93 -8.05 -2.19 16.17
CA SER A 93 -7.10 -3.05 16.90
C SER A 93 -6.16 -3.77 15.94
N ASN A 94 -5.03 -4.28 16.44
CA ASN A 94 -4.10 -5.08 15.66
C ASN A 94 -4.79 -6.31 15.05
N ALA A 95 -4.46 -6.60 13.78
CA ALA A 95 -5.02 -7.74 13.08
C ALA A 95 -4.05 -8.25 12.00
N THR A 96 -4.08 -9.56 11.75
CA THR A 96 -3.39 -10.15 10.60
C THR A 96 -4.26 -10.04 9.35
N VAL A 97 -3.70 -9.48 8.29
CA VAL A 97 -4.32 -9.42 6.96
C VAL A 97 -3.55 -10.32 6.00
N THR A 98 -4.27 -11.14 5.23
CA THR A 98 -3.68 -12.13 4.32
C THR A 98 -4.23 -11.98 2.90
N ALA A 99 -3.32 -11.82 1.95
CA ALA A 99 -3.59 -11.88 0.52
C ALA A 99 -3.12 -13.22 -0.04
N SER A 100 -4.07 -14.08 -0.42
CA SER A 100 -3.76 -15.33 -1.12
C SER A 100 -3.57 -15.04 -2.62
N TRP A 101 -2.78 -15.86 -3.31
CA TRP A 101 -2.47 -15.65 -4.74
C TRP A 101 -3.73 -15.63 -5.61
N SER A 102 -4.72 -16.44 -5.27
CA SER A 102 -6.04 -16.44 -5.91
C SER A 102 -6.79 -15.12 -5.78
N ASP A 103 -6.61 -14.39 -4.68
CA ASP A 103 -7.28 -13.10 -4.46
C ASP A 103 -6.70 -12.02 -5.38
N ILE A 104 -5.40 -12.11 -5.67
CA ILE A 104 -4.63 -11.08 -6.37
C ILE A 104 -4.32 -11.47 -7.83
N GLY A 105 -4.86 -12.58 -8.33
CA GLY A 105 -4.75 -13.01 -9.72
C GLY A 105 -3.44 -13.71 -10.09
N LEU A 106 -2.77 -14.32 -9.11
CA LEU A 106 -1.61 -15.18 -9.31
C LEU A 106 -2.00 -16.67 -9.21
N GLU A 107 -1.27 -17.53 -9.91
CA GLU A 107 -1.44 -18.98 -9.76
C GLU A 107 -0.90 -19.43 -8.39
N PRO A 108 -1.54 -20.39 -7.68
CA PRO A 108 -1.15 -20.76 -6.32
C PRO A 108 0.33 -21.17 -6.14
N ASN A 109 0.94 -21.75 -7.18
CA ASN A 109 2.32 -22.22 -7.16
C ASN A 109 3.33 -21.16 -7.69
N THR A 110 2.88 -19.94 -8.00
CA THR A 110 3.78 -18.85 -8.41
C THR A 110 4.71 -18.48 -7.26
N ILE A 111 6.01 -18.47 -7.54
CA ILE A 111 7.04 -18.01 -6.63
C ILE A 111 7.42 -16.58 -7.03
N VAL A 112 7.44 -15.66 -6.06
CA VAL A 112 7.78 -14.25 -6.26
C VAL A 112 8.80 -13.78 -5.25
N ASP A 113 9.50 -12.69 -5.58
CA ASP A 113 10.15 -11.85 -4.58
C ASP A 113 9.17 -10.74 -4.18
N ALA A 114 8.81 -10.68 -2.90
CA ALA A 114 7.94 -9.65 -2.34
C ALA A 114 8.79 -8.50 -1.81
N ARG A 115 8.58 -7.29 -2.33
CA ARG A 115 9.23 -6.05 -1.89
C ARG A 115 8.28 -5.28 -0.99
N ASP A 116 8.65 -5.07 0.27
CA ASP A 116 8.00 -4.11 1.13
C ASP A 116 8.48 -2.70 0.76
N LEU A 117 7.55 -1.85 0.35
CA LEU A 117 7.87 -0.51 -0.15
C LEU A 117 8.08 0.51 0.98
N TRP A 118 7.56 0.23 2.18
CA TRP A 118 7.71 1.09 3.35
C TRP A 118 8.98 0.71 4.13
N GLU A 119 9.22 -0.59 4.32
CA GLU A 119 10.42 -1.07 5.04
C GLU A 119 11.64 -1.26 4.14
N HIS A 120 11.48 -1.02 2.84
CA HIS A 120 12.54 -1.11 1.84
C HIS A 120 13.30 -2.45 1.91
N SER A 121 12.57 -3.54 2.19
CA SER A 121 13.10 -4.88 2.36
C SER A 121 12.47 -5.86 1.38
N THR A 122 13.15 -6.97 1.10
CA THR A 122 12.68 -7.98 0.14
C THR A 122 12.66 -9.35 0.79
N GLN A 123 11.50 -9.99 0.75
CA GLN A 123 11.35 -11.40 1.07
C GLN A 123 11.37 -12.20 -0.23
N SER A 124 12.36 -13.06 -0.37
CA SER A 124 12.49 -13.90 -1.57
C SER A 124 11.75 -15.21 -1.45
N LEU A 125 11.40 -15.77 -2.61
CA LEU A 125 10.79 -17.10 -2.75
C LEU A 125 9.44 -17.26 -2.01
N VAL A 126 8.63 -16.20 -1.96
CA VAL A 126 7.28 -16.24 -1.39
C VAL A 126 6.34 -16.95 -2.36
N SER A 127 5.44 -17.79 -1.83
CA SER A 127 4.47 -18.51 -2.65
C SER A 127 3.16 -18.74 -1.89
N GLY A 128 2.06 -18.89 -2.63
CA GLY A 128 0.71 -19.16 -2.11
C GLY A 128 0.00 -17.93 -1.53
N GLU A 129 0.67 -17.18 -0.65
CA GLU A 129 0.09 -16.01 0.01
C GLU A 129 1.16 -15.08 0.61
N ILE A 130 0.73 -13.89 1.02
CA ILE A 130 1.48 -12.98 1.88
C ILE A 130 0.58 -12.49 3.02
N SER A 131 1.13 -12.44 4.23
CA SER A 131 0.42 -12.03 5.44
C SER A 131 1.27 -11.06 6.24
N ALA A 132 0.62 -10.08 6.88
CA ALA A 132 1.25 -9.17 7.83
C ALA A 132 0.32 -8.93 9.03
N GLU A 133 0.91 -8.80 10.21
CA GLU A 133 0.22 -8.24 11.38
C GLU A 133 0.32 -6.71 11.29
N LEU A 134 -0.83 -6.04 11.28
CA LEU A 134 -0.95 -4.62 11.08
C LEU A 134 -1.59 -3.97 12.30
N ASP A 135 -1.07 -2.82 12.70
CA ASP A 135 -1.67 -1.96 13.71
C ASP A 135 -3.07 -1.48 13.26
N SER A 136 -3.80 -0.88 14.19
CA SER A 136 -5.09 -0.25 13.87
C SER A 136 -4.92 0.83 12.80
N HIS A 137 -5.76 0.77 11.75
CA HIS A 137 -5.82 1.69 10.62
C HIS A 137 -4.60 1.68 9.68
N ALA A 138 -3.65 0.75 9.85
CA ALA A 138 -2.46 0.56 9.01
C ALA A 138 -2.72 -0.25 7.74
#